data_AF-A0A174MRB4-F1
#
_entry.id   AF-A0A174MRB4-F1
#
_cell.length_a   1.000
_cell.length_b   1.000
_cell.length_c   1.000
_cell.angle_alpha   90.00
_cell.angle_beta   90.00
_cell.angle_gamma   90.00
#
_symmetry.space_group_name_H-M   'P 1'
#
loop_
_entity.id
_entity.type
_entity.pdbx_description
1 polymer ?
#
loop_
_entity_poly.entity_id
_entity_poly.type
_entity_poly.pdbx_seq_one_letter_code
_entity_poly.pdbx_strand_id
1 'polypeptide(L)'
;MKKIAVHSLLLLIILGSGRLQAVAGPADKIRKNIECYFNDYLRGETPLYEKHQSFSLLKASAYRQLVWEAWKTANDELDEEKLIALDTLSASSKGKWHLPKELEPNAIMPYYWGSKGTEKPADGYPMYLYIHGSGPKQAEWKTGLNICSRFDDAPSVYFIPQIPNEGGYYRWWQKAKQYAWEKLFRQALVSGHVNPDKLFIFGISEGGYGSQRLASFYADYLAGAGPMAGGEPLKNAPAENCAHIAFSLRTGADDRGFYRNILTGYVKEEFERLQGLHPGLYKHHIELIPGKGHSIDYRPTTPWLKQYTRNPYPKYVYWEDFEMDGLHRKGFYNLFVKERPNDDINARTRYEMSITDNHITLNVDNVVYETVQKDPRWGIEMKFRKNYTPAAKGKVIIYLCDELVDLKKEITVTVNGKQAFQGKVKPDLKNMVNSCAAFFDPQRIYPAAIEVTL
;
A
#
# COMPACT_ATOMS: atom_id res chain seq x y z
N MET A 1 -68.68 -23.59 -32.33
CA MET A 1 -69.31 -22.39 -31.76
C MET A 1 -69.74 -22.68 -30.32
N LYS A 2 -69.01 -22.16 -29.33
CA LYS A 2 -69.52 -21.37 -28.18
C LYS A 2 -68.37 -21.14 -27.19
N LYS A 3 -67.96 -19.88 -27.10
CA LYS A 3 -67.13 -19.29 -26.04
C LYS A 3 -67.88 -19.38 -24.72
N ILE A 4 -67.18 -19.59 -23.61
CA ILE A 4 -67.47 -18.89 -22.34
C ILE A 4 -66.14 -18.55 -21.68
N ALA A 5 -66.04 -17.32 -21.22
CA ALA A 5 -64.91 -16.76 -20.51
C ALA A 5 -65.40 -16.18 -19.16
N VAL A 6 -64.50 -16.23 -18.17
CA VAL A 6 -64.32 -15.36 -16.98
C VAL A 6 -65.39 -15.39 -15.87
N HIS A 7 -65.01 -15.76 -14.64
CA HIS A 7 -64.83 -14.82 -13.52
C HIS A 7 -64.30 -15.48 -12.22
N SER A 8 -63.16 -14.94 -11.78
CA SER A 8 -62.69 -14.58 -10.42
C SER A 8 -63.16 -15.38 -9.20
N LEU A 9 -62.18 -15.92 -8.46
CA LEU A 9 -62.26 -16.00 -7.01
C LEU A 9 -60.92 -15.54 -6.40
N LEU A 10 -60.96 -14.36 -5.78
CA LEU A 10 -59.93 -13.85 -4.87
C LEU A 10 -59.94 -14.74 -3.61
N LEU A 11 -58.80 -15.32 -3.24
CA LEU A 11 -58.60 -15.85 -1.90
C LEU A 11 -57.51 -15.02 -1.20
N LEU A 12 -57.96 -14.16 -0.30
CA LEU A 12 -57.15 -13.47 0.69
C LEU A 12 -56.58 -14.53 1.65
N ILE A 13 -55.26 -14.72 1.69
CA ILE A 13 -54.60 -15.42 2.80
C ILE A 13 -53.96 -14.37 3.70
N ILE A 14 -54.48 -14.33 4.92
CA ILE A 14 -54.08 -13.46 6.01
C ILE A 14 -52.62 -13.79 6.40
N LEU A 15 -51.75 -12.77 6.32
CA LEU A 15 -50.39 -12.81 6.84
C LEU A 15 -50.42 -12.91 8.36
N GLY A 16 -50.22 -14.13 8.88
CA GLY A 16 -49.86 -14.35 10.27
C GLY A 16 -48.40 -13.93 10.50
N SER A 17 -48.22 -12.88 11.29
CA SER A 17 -46.94 -12.38 11.78
C SER A 17 -46.26 -13.39 12.72
N GLY A 18 -45.51 -14.33 12.14
CA GLY A 18 -44.54 -15.14 12.85
C GLY A 18 -43.14 -14.57 12.64
N ARG A 19 -42.61 -13.82 13.61
CA ARG A 19 -41.15 -13.60 13.71
C ARG A 19 -40.48 -14.95 13.94
N LEU A 20 -40.08 -15.62 12.86
CA LEU A 20 -39.06 -16.65 12.93
C LEU A 20 -37.74 -15.95 13.28
N GLN A 21 -37.35 -16.03 14.55
CA GLN A 21 -35.94 -15.87 14.92
C GLN A 21 -35.17 -16.97 14.19
N ALA A 22 -34.56 -16.63 13.05
CA ALA A 22 -33.57 -17.47 12.42
C ALA A 22 -32.43 -17.65 13.41
N VAL A 23 -32.26 -18.87 13.94
CA VAL A 23 -31.08 -19.23 14.71
C VAL A 23 -29.89 -19.12 13.76
N ALA A 24 -29.07 -18.09 13.96
CA ALA A 24 -27.90 -17.81 13.12
C ALA A 24 -27.01 -19.07 13.03
N GLY A 25 -26.62 -19.45 11.81
CA GLY A 25 -25.79 -20.63 11.60
C GLY A 25 -24.38 -20.46 12.19
N PRO A 26 -23.57 -21.54 12.29
CA PRO A 26 -22.19 -21.44 12.76
C PRO A 26 -21.33 -20.43 11.98
N ALA A 27 -21.55 -20.29 10.68
CA ALA A 27 -20.85 -19.32 9.82
C ALA A 27 -21.24 -17.87 10.17
N ASP A 28 -22.52 -17.60 10.43
CA ASP A 28 -23.00 -16.27 10.80
C ASP A 28 -22.42 -15.82 12.15
N LYS A 29 -22.29 -16.74 13.10
CA LYS A 29 -21.66 -16.46 14.40
C LYS A 29 -20.18 -16.11 14.25
N ILE A 30 -19.45 -16.83 13.39
CA ILE A 30 -18.05 -16.54 13.09
C ILE A 30 -17.92 -15.16 12.46
N ARG A 31 -18.71 -14.89 11.41
CA ARG A 31 -18.74 -13.60 10.72
C ARG A 31 -18.97 -12.43 11.69
N LYS A 32 -20.01 -12.50 12.53
CA LYS A 32 -20.30 -11.46 13.53
C LYS A 32 -19.15 -11.23 14.51
N ASN A 33 -18.47 -12.30 14.95
CA ASN A 33 -17.31 -12.16 15.83
C ASN A 33 -16.13 -11.42 15.16
N ILE A 34 -15.93 -11.64 13.87
CA ILE A 34 -14.89 -10.97 13.08
C ILE A 34 -15.28 -9.50 12.85
N GLU A 35 -16.53 -9.24 12.48
CA GLU A 35 -17.06 -7.88 12.30
C GLU A 35 -16.93 -7.05 13.59
N CYS A 36 -17.29 -7.60 14.75
CA CYS A 36 -17.08 -6.93 16.04
C CYS A 36 -15.60 -6.57 16.25
N TYR A 37 -14.68 -7.52 16.02
CA TYR A 37 -13.25 -7.24 16.16
C TYR A 37 -12.78 -6.14 15.20
N PHE A 38 -13.20 -6.19 13.94
CA PHE A 38 -12.79 -5.16 12.96
C PHE A 38 -13.36 -3.78 13.29
N ASN A 39 -14.59 -3.71 13.79
CA ASN A 39 -15.18 -2.46 14.27
C ASN A 39 -14.36 -1.87 15.43
N ASP A 40 -13.95 -2.69 16.39
CA ASP A 40 -13.13 -2.26 17.53
C ASP A 40 -11.69 -1.89 17.06
N TYR A 41 -11.12 -2.64 16.13
CA TYR A 41 -9.79 -2.37 15.54
C TYR A 41 -9.76 -1.03 14.80
N LEU A 42 -10.79 -0.74 13.98
CA LEU A 42 -10.91 0.52 13.24
C LEU A 42 -11.10 1.73 14.17
N ARG A 43 -11.62 1.53 15.38
CA ARG A 43 -11.71 2.56 16.45
C ARG A 43 -10.44 2.66 17.29
N GLY A 44 -9.45 1.80 17.06
CA GLY A 44 -8.18 1.77 17.80
C GLY A 44 -8.27 1.10 19.18
N GLU A 45 -9.31 0.31 19.44
CA GLU A 45 -9.60 -0.27 20.77
C GLU A 45 -8.90 -1.60 21.04
N THR A 46 -8.61 -2.38 20.00
CA THR A 46 -7.99 -3.71 20.11
C THR A 46 -6.90 -3.92 19.07
N PRO A 47 -5.69 -4.37 19.46
CA PRO A 47 -4.62 -4.61 18.51
C PRO A 47 -4.63 -6.00 17.89
N LEU A 48 -5.21 -7.02 18.53
CA LEU A 48 -5.06 -8.43 18.13
C LEU A 48 -6.35 -9.24 18.31
N TYR A 49 -6.65 -10.05 17.31
CA TYR A 49 -7.67 -11.10 17.37
C TYR A 49 -7.06 -12.36 17.96
N GLU A 50 -7.63 -12.88 19.06
CA GLU A 50 -7.06 -14.02 19.81
C GLU A 50 -7.86 -15.33 19.65
N LYS A 51 -9.04 -15.29 19.03
CA LYS A 51 -9.88 -16.49 18.92
C LYS A 51 -9.31 -17.46 17.88
N HIS A 52 -8.81 -18.59 18.36
CA HIS A 52 -8.29 -19.67 17.54
C HIS A 52 -9.39 -20.49 16.89
N GLN A 53 -9.27 -20.72 15.58
CA GLN A 53 -10.14 -21.62 14.86
C GLN A 53 -9.39 -22.23 13.67
N SER A 54 -8.86 -23.44 13.87
CA SER A 54 -8.20 -24.17 12.80
C SER A 54 -9.20 -24.76 11.81
N PHE A 55 -8.81 -24.82 10.54
CA PHE A 55 -9.60 -25.38 9.46
C PHE A 55 -8.71 -26.10 8.43
N SER A 56 -9.32 -26.92 7.55
CA SER A 56 -8.58 -27.61 6.49
C SER A 56 -8.15 -26.65 5.39
N LEU A 57 -6.99 -26.87 4.77
CA LEU A 57 -6.47 -26.05 3.66
C LEU A 57 -7.50 -25.85 2.52
N LEU A 58 -8.33 -26.87 2.24
CA LEU A 58 -9.40 -26.81 1.24
C LEU A 58 -10.44 -25.70 1.51
N LYS A 59 -10.58 -25.24 2.76
CA LYS A 59 -11.50 -24.16 3.15
C LYS A 59 -10.84 -22.78 3.14
N ALA A 60 -9.54 -22.66 2.86
CA ALA A 60 -8.81 -21.39 2.98
C ALA A 60 -9.41 -20.28 2.12
N SER A 61 -9.80 -20.56 0.87
CA SER A 61 -10.44 -19.58 -0.01
C SER A 61 -11.79 -19.09 0.53
N ALA A 62 -12.60 -19.99 1.08
CA ALA A 62 -13.91 -19.63 1.64
C ALA A 62 -13.77 -18.76 2.90
N TYR A 63 -12.80 -19.08 3.78
CA TYR A 63 -12.50 -18.25 4.94
C TYR A 63 -11.90 -16.91 4.56
N ARG A 64 -11.03 -16.85 3.53
CA ARG A 64 -10.50 -15.60 2.99
C ARG A 64 -11.63 -14.67 2.55
N GLN A 65 -12.59 -15.19 1.79
CA GLN A 65 -13.77 -14.43 1.36
C GLN A 65 -14.63 -13.98 2.54
N LEU A 66 -14.86 -14.85 3.53
CA LEU A 66 -15.63 -14.52 4.73
C LEU A 66 -14.97 -13.39 5.53
N VAL A 67 -13.66 -13.44 5.73
CA VAL A 67 -12.89 -12.40 6.43
C VAL A 67 -12.93 -11.09 5.64
N TRP A 68 -12.76 -11.14 4.32
CA TRP A 68 -12.79 -9.93 3.50
C TRP A 68 -14.17 -9.26 3.49
N GLU A 69 -15.27 -10.02 3.39
CA GLU A 69 -16.61 -9.43 3.46
C GLU A 69 -16.92 -8.85 4.85
N ALA A 70 -16.44 -9.49 5.93
CA ALA A 70 -16.53 -8.91 7.27
C ALA A 70 -15.74 -7.59 7.39
N TRP A 71 -14.55 -7.53 6.79
CA TRP A 71 -13.75 -6.31 6.73
C TRP A 71 -14.47 -5.20 5.97
N LYS A 72 -15.07 -5.51 4.80
CA LYS A 72 -15.88 -4.56 4.04
C LYS A 72 -17.06 -4.04 4.84
N THR A 73 -17.82 -4.92 5.50
CA THR A 73 -18.95 -4.51 6.36
C THR A 73 -18.50 -3.56 7.47
N ALA A 74 -17.43 -3.89 8.20
CA ALA A 74 -16.89 -3.00 9.24
C ALA A 74 -16.42 -1.64 8.68
N ASN A 75 -15.84 -1.63 7.48
CA ASN A 75 -15.45 -0.40 6.80
C ASN A 75 -16.65 0.43 6.35
N ASP A 76 -17.73 -0.18 5.90
CA ASP A 76 -18.96 0.52 5.51
C ASP A 76 -19.65 1.14 6.73
N GLU A 77 -19.62 0.46 7.88
CA GLU A 77 -20.21 0.90 9.15
C GLU A 77 -19.37 1.93 9.91
N LEU A 78 -18.06 2.05 9.61
CA LEU A 78 -17.17 3.00 10.27
C LEU A 78 -17.62 4.44 10.01
N ASP A 79 -17.89 5.19 11.08
CA ASP A 79 -18.22 6.62 11.03
C ASP A 79 -16.97 7.45 10.69
N GLU A 80 -16.80 7.72 9.40
CA GLU A 80 -15.74 8.55 8.85
C GLU A 80 -16.16 9.14 7.51
N GLU A 81 -15.46 10.18 7.05
CA GLU A 81 -15.68 10.69 5.69
C GLU A 81 -15.26 9.64 4.64
N LYS A 82 -16.19 9.21 3.81
CA LYS A 82 -15.94 8.26 2.71
C LYS A 82 -15.43 8.96 1.45
N LEU A 83 -14.83 8.18 0.55
CA LEU A 83 -14.67 8.58 -0.85
C LEU A 83 -16.06 8.90 -1.41
N ILE A 84 -16.15 9.96 -2.21
CA ILE A 84 -17.36 10.23 -2.99
C ILE A 84 -17.64 9.08 -3.95
N ALA A 85 -18.89 8.96 -4.41
CA ALA A 85 -19.24 8.01 -5.45
C ALA A 85 -18.34 8.20 -6.69
N LEU A 86 -17.88 7.09 -7.27
CA LEU A 86 -17.02 7.12 -8.43
C LEU A 86 -17.82 7.54 -9.68
N ASP A 87 -17.35 8.58 -10.35
CA ASP A 87 -17.87 9.09 -11.62
C ASP A 87 -16.70 9.48 -12.54
N THR A 88 -16.98 9.94 -13.75
CA THR A 88 -15.98 10.41 -14.72
C THR A 88 -15.13 11.54 -14.13
N LEU A 89 -13.82 11.40 -14.23
CA LEU A 89 -12.84 12.36 -13.72
C LEU A 89 -13.08 13.75 -14.32
N SER A 90 -13.44 14.70 -13.47
CA SER A 90 -13.83 16.05 -13.86
C SER A 90 -13.67 17.05 -12.71
N ALA A 91 -13.90 18.34 -12.98
CA ALA A 91 -13.86 19.37 -11.93
C ALA A 91 -15.01 19.24 -10.91
N SER A 92 -16.07 18.49 -11.24
CA SER A 92 -17.22 18.20 -10.38
C SER A 92 -17.04 16.94 -9.54
N SER A 93 -16.18 15.99 -9.95
CA SER A 93 -15.90 14.76 -9.22
C SER A 93 -14.93 15.01 -8.05
N LYS A 94 -15.32 15.89 -7.12
CA LYS A 94 -14.47 16.34 -6.01
C LYS A 94 -15.12 16.14 -4.64
N GLY A 95 -14.32 15.72 -3.68
CA GLY A 95 -14.66 15.61 -2.27
C GLY A 95 -13.68 16.39 -1.40
N LYS A 96 -13.81 16.22 -0.09
CA LYS A 96 -12.82 16.71 0.88
C LYS A 96 -12.74 15.76 2.06
N TRP A 97 -11.57 15.72 2.68
CA TRP A 97 -11.36 15.11 3.98
C TRP A 97 -10.81 16.13 4.98
N HIS A 98 -11.28 16.06 6.22
CA HIS A 98 -10.68 16.75 7.35
C HIS A 98 -9.67 15.81 7.99
N LEU A 99 -8.41 16.21 7.99
CA LEU A 99 -7.36 15.42 8.62
C LEU A 99 -7.32 15.74 10.12
N PRO A 100 -6.93 14.77 10.97
CA PRO A 100 -6.90 15.00 12.41
C PRO A 100 -5.98 16.16 12.80
N LYS A 101 -6.48 17.06 13.66
CA LYS A 101 -5.80 18.32 14.02
C LYS A 101 -4.46 18.12 14.72
N GLU A 102 -4.31 16.99 15.40
CA GLU A 102 -3.11 16.54 16.10
C GLU A 102 -2.01 16.07 15.14
N LEU A 103 -2.38 15.73 13.90
CA LEU A 103 -1.43 15.39 12.84
C LEU A 103 -1.04 16.64 12.04
N GLU A 104 -2.02 17.49 11.72
CA GLU A 104 -1.81 18.76 11.05
C GLU A 104 -2.95 19.75 11.38
N PRO A 105 -2.65 20.96 11.88
CA PRO A 105 -3.66 21.90 12.34
C PRO A 105 -4.52 22.42 11.18
N ASN A 106 -5.84 22.41 11.37
CA ASN A 106 -6.84 22.91 10.41
C ASN A 106 -6.71 22.30 8.99
N ALA A 107 -6.21 21.07 8.89
CA ALA A 107 -5.96 20.42 7.61
C ALA A 107 -7.25 19.94 6.95
N ILE A 108 -7.63 20.60 5.86
CA ILE A 108 -8.68 20.16 4.95
C ILE A 108 -8.01 19.77 3.63
N MET A 109 -8.20 18.53 3.19
CA MET A 109 -7.70 17.98 1.94
C MET A 109 -8.84 17.85 0.92
N PRO A 110 -9.10 18.85 0.07
CA PRO A 110 -9.88 18.65 -1.14
C PRO A 110 -9.22 17.61 -2.04
N TYR A 111 -10.00 16.83 -2.76
CA TYR A 111 -9.49 15.87 -3.72
C TYR A 111 -10.43 15.71 -4.92
N TYR A 112 -9.90 15.35 -6.08
CA TYR A 112 -10.67 14.77 -7.16
C TYR A 112 -10.62 13.25 -7.06
N TRP A 113 -11.76 12.58 -7.25
CA TRP A 113 -11.88 11.13 -7.35
C TRP A 113 -12.73 10.80 -8.57
N GLY A 114 -12.16 10.13 -9.56
CA GLY A 114 -12.92 9.81 -10.77
C GLY A 114 -12.21 8.88 -11.74
N SER A 115 -12.99 8.26 -12.64
CA SER A 115 -12.53 7.31 -13.64
C SER A 115 -12.22 7.95 -14.99
N LYS A 116 -11.36 7.30 -15.76
CA LYS A 116 -11.10 7.54 -17.18
C LYS A 116 -11.41 6.26 -17.96
N GLY A 117 -11.84 6.42 -19.20
CA GLY A 117 -12.32 5.32 -20.04
C GLY A 117 -13.82 5.10 -19.90
N THR A 118 -14.38 4.28 -20.79
CA THR A 118 -15.84 4.07 -20.90
C THR A 118 -16.34 2.88 -20.11
N GLU A 119 -15.47 1.91 -19.80
CA GLU A 119 -15.86 0.65 -19.16
C GLU A 119 -14.90 0.28 -18.02
N LYS A 120 -15.48 -0.26 -16.94
CA LYS A 120 -14.75 -0.79 -15.80
C LYS A 120 -14.16 -2.16 -16.16
N PRO A 121 -12.83 -2.38 -15.99
CA PRO A 121 -12.24 -3.71 -16.16
C PRO A 121 -12.85 -4.74 -15.19
N ALA A 122 -12.95 -6.00 -15.63
CA ALA A 122 -13.51 -7.08 -14.82
C ALA A 122 -12.75 -7.32 -13.51
N ASP A 123 -11.43 -7.12 -13.52
CA ASP A 123 -10.52 -7.21 -12.38
C ASP A 123 -10.43 -5.91 -11.56
N GLY A 124 -11.16 -4.86 -11.96
CA GLY A 124 -11.12 -3.53 -11.34
C GLY A 124 -10.17 -2.55 -12.04
N TYR A 125 -10.36 -1.26 -11.78
CA TYR A 125 -9.53 -0.20 -12.35
C TYR A 125 -8.12 -0.20 -11.75
N PRO A 126 -7.07 0.04 -12.56
CA PRO A 126 -5.82 0.61 -12.08
C PRO A 126 -6.08 1.94 -11.37
N MET A 127 -5.55 2.13 -10.17
CA MET A 127 -5.70 3.37 -9.40
C MET A 127 -4.40 4.16 -9.38
N TYR A 128 -4.51 5.45 -9.68
CA TYR A 128 -3.39 6.39 -9.68
C TYR A 128 -3.59 7.46 -8.61
N LEU A 129 -2.65 7.55 -7.67
CA LEU A 129 -2.47 8.69 -6.77
C LEU A 129 -1.51 9.68 -7.41
N TYR A 130 -2.02 10.83 -7.86
CA TYR A 130 -1.19 11.93 -8.34
C TYR A 130 -1.06 13.00 -7.26
N ILE A 131 0.17 13.38 -6.93
CA ILE A 131 0.48 14.46 -5.98
C ILE A 131 1.23 15.61 -6.68
N HIS A 132 0.76 16.84 -6.45
CA HIS A 132 1.22 18.02 -7.19
C HIS A 132 2.51 18.65 -6.63
N GLY A 133 3.07 19.62 -7.36
CA GLY A 133 4.29 20.33 -6.96
C GLY A 133 4.05 21.38 -5.90
N SER A 134 5.10 22.12 -5.54
CA SER A 134 5.00 23.26 -4.63
C SER A 134 4.67 24.55 -5.37
N GLY A 135 3.64 25.25 -4.93
CA GLY A 135 3.14 26.50 -5.49
C GLY A 135 1.80 26.85 -4.83
N PRO A 136 1.11 27.93 -5.25
CA PRO A 136 -0.22 28.25 -4.76
C PRO A 136 -1.15 27.04 -4.92
N LYS A 137 -1.58 26.42 -3.82
CA LYS A 137 -2.19 25.08 -3.82
C LYS A 137 -3.41 24.93 -4.72
N GLN A 138 -4.19 26.00 -4.91
CA GLN A 138 -5.34 26.00 -5.81
C GLN A 138 -4.94 25.89 -7.29
N ALA A 139 -3.86 26.57 -7.68
CA ALA A 139 -3.33 26.50 -9.03
C ALA A 139 -2.69 25.13 -9.30
N GLU A 140 -1.92 24.61 -8.34
CA GLU A 140 -1.30 23.28 -8.42
C GLU A 140 -2.34 22.16 -8.54
N TRP A 141 -3.40 22.20 -7.74
CA TRP A 141 -4.47 21.22 -7.77
C TRP A 141 -5.25 21.22 -9.10
N LYS A 142 -5.61 22.42 -9.59
CA LYS A 142 -6.27 22.57 -10.90
C LYS A 142 -5.37 22.07 -12.03
N THR A 143 -4.08 22.35 -11.95
CA THR A 143 -3.09 21.86 -12.93
C THR A 143 -2.98 20.35 -12.89
N GLY A 144 -3.00 19.74 -11.70
CA GLY A 144 -3.04 18.29 -11.52
C GLY A 144 -4.17 17.61 -12.28
N LEU A 145 -5.40 18.12 -12.14
CA LEU A 145 -6.56 17.60 -12.90
C LEU A 145 -6.36 17.70 -14.42
N ASN A 146 -5.85 18.85 -14.90
CA ASN A 146 -5.62 19.07 -16.32
C ASN A 146 -4.56 18.13 -16.90
N ILE A 147 -3.50 17.82 -16.14
CA ILE A 147 -2.45 16.91 -16.57
C ILE A 147 -2.97 15.47 -16.53
N CYS A 148 -3.59 15.05 -15.42
CA CYS A 148 -4.06 13.67 -15.23
C CYS A 148 -5.15 13.26 -16.24
N SER A 149 -6.00 14.19 -16.66
CA SER A 149 -7.02 13.94 -17.69
C SER A 149 -6.42 13.66 -19.08
N ARG A 150 -5.16 14.03 -19.33
CA ARG A 150 -4.50 13.90 -20.65
C ARG A 150 -3.55 12.71 -20.76
N PHE A 151 -3.16 12.10 -19.65
CA PHE A 151 -2.28 10.95 -19.68
C PHE A 151 -2.94 9.74 -20.36
N ASP A 152 -2.15 8.96 -21.11
CA ASP A 152 -2.63 7.73 -21.77
C ASP A 152 -2.52 6.52 -20.83
N ASP A 153 -3.50 6.40 -19.93
CA ASP A 153 -3.60 5.31 -18.95
C ASP A 153 -5.03 4.80 -18.74
N ALA A 154 -5.99 5.21 -19.59
CA ALA A 154 -7.34 4.69 -19.53
C ALA A 154 -7.39 3.21 -19.97
N PRO A 155 -8.28 2.39 -19.39
CA PRO A 155 -9.18 2.71 -18.27
C PRO A 155 -8.44 2.82 -16.93
N SER A 156 -8.78 3.81 -16.11
CA SER A 156 -8.14 4.08 -14.81
C SER A 156 -9.05 4.82 -13.85
N VAL A 157 -8.67 4.86 -12.57
CA VAL A 157 -9.24 5.75 -11.55
C VAL A 157 -8.14 6.61 -10.96
N TYR A 158 -8.47 7.87 -10.69
CA TYR A 158 -7.55 8.86 -10.15
C TYR A 158 -8.00 9.36 -8.79
N PHE A 159 -7.04 9.47 -7.86
CA PHE A 159 -7.13 10.33 -6.69
C PHE A 159 -6.12 11.48 -6.84
N ILE A 160 -6.62 12.71 -6.85
CA ILE A 160 -5.81 13.93 -7.05
C ILE A 160 -6.09 14.88 -5.88
N PRO A 161 -5.31 14.85 -4.80
CA PRO A 161 -5.50 15.73 -3.65
C PRO A 161 -4.90 17.10 -3.90
N GLN A 162 -5.46 18.09 -3.21
CA GLN A 162 -4.81 19.35 -2.90
C GLN A 162 -4.09 19.23 -1.57
N ILE A 163 -2.87 19.77 -1.47
CA ILE A 163 -2.17 19.84 -0.19
C ILE A 163 -3.01 20.64 0.85
N PRO A 164 -3.18 20.17 2.09
CA PRO A 164 -4.05 20.86 3.04
C PRO A 164 -3.53 22.24 3.44
N ASN A 165 -2.26 22.32 3.87
CA ASN A 165 -1.60 23.56 4.24
C ASN A 165 -0.27 23.74 3.49
N GLU A 166 0.07 25.00 3.25
CA GLU A 166 1.34 25.39 2.65
C GLU A 166 2.44 25.57 3.72
N GLY A 167 3.62 26.07 3.34
CA GLY A 167 4.73 26.29 4.27
C GLY A 167 5.35 24.97 4.76
N GLY A 168 5.57 24.85 6.07
CA GLY A 168 6.18 23.66 6.69
C GLY A 168 5.39 22.35 6.50
N TYR A 169 4.11 22.44 6.10
CA TYR A 169 3.24 21.28 5.85
C TYR A 169 3.19 20.85 4.39
N TYR A 170 3.91 21.54 3.50
CA TYR A 170 3.91 21.27 2.06
C TYR A 170 4.82 20.10 1.70
N ARG A 171 4.60 18.95 2.34
CA ARG A 171 5.36 17.71 2.16
C ARG A 171 4.45 16.51 2.15
N TRP A 172 4.29 15.85 1.00
CA TRP A 172 3.35 14.72 0.84
C TRP A 172 3.65 13.47 1.69
N TRP A 173 4.84 13.39 2.26
CA TRP A 173 5.29 12.28 3.09
C TRP A 173 5.01 12.45 4.59
N GLN A 174 4.55 13.62 5.04
CA GLN A 174 4.26 13.84 6.48
C GLN A 174 3.08 13.02 6.99
N LYS A 175 3.05 12.75 8.30
CA LYS A 175 2.12 11.84 8.99
C LYS A 175 0.65 12.12 8.73
N ALA A 176 0.24 13.38 8.59
CA ALA A 176 -1.14 13.72 8.25
C ALA A 176 -1.53 13.25 6.83
N LYS A 177 -0.60 13.34 5.88
CA LYS A 177 -0.81 12.84 4.51
C LYS A 177 -0.72 11.31 4.49
N GLN A 178 0.17 10.70 5.27
CA GLN A 178 0.19 9.24 5.45
C GLN A 178 -1.14 8.69 6.01
N TYR A 179 -1.77 9.37 6.98
CA TYR A 179 -3.12 9.05 7.44
C TYR A 179 -4.13 9.05 6.28
N ALA A 180 -4.06 10.05 5.40
CA ALA A 180 -4.90 10.11 4.20
C ALA A 180 -4.59 8.98 3.20
N TRP A 181 -3.34 8.55 3.05
CA TRP A 181 -2.95 7.45 2.16
C TRP A 181 -3.45 6.10 2.65
N GLU A 182 -3.33 5.81 3.94
CA GLU A 182 -3.89 4.58 4.51
C GLU A 182 -5.40 4.54 4.40
N LYS A 183 -6.06 5.69 4.66
CA LYS A 183 -7.51 5.85 4.45
C LYS A 183 -7.89 5.64 2.97
N LEU A 184 -7.15 6.23 2.05
CA LEU A 184 -7.37 6.08 0.60
C LEU A 184 -7.23 4.62 0.17
N PHE A 185 -6.13 3.95 0.52
CA PHE A 185 -5.91 2.55 0.15
C PHE A 185 -6.99 1.65 0.74
N ARG A 186 -7.30 1.80 2.03
CA ARG A 186 -8.36 1.03 2.67
C ARG A 186 -9.71 1.22 1.96
N GLN A 187 -10.16 2.46 1.76
CA GLN A 187 -11.46 2.73 1.13
C GLN A 187 -11.48 2.33 -0.35
N ALA A 188 -10.39 2.53 -1.09
CA ALA A 188 -10.30 2.13 -2.50
C ALA A 188 -10.40 0.61 -2.67
N LEU A 189 -9.71 -0.16 -1.82
CA LEU A 189 -9.68 -1.61 -1.91
C LEU A 189 -11.03 -2.25 -1.51
N VAL A 190 -11.72 -1.73 -0.49
CA VAL A 190 -13.05 -2.24 -0.10
C VAL A 190 -14.17 -1.84 -1.07
N SER A 191 -13.97 -0.77 -1.86
CA SER A 191 -15.00 -0.25 -2.80
C SER A 191 -15.42 -1.25 -3.89
N GLY A 192 -14.58 -2.24 -4.18
CA GLY A 192 -14.77 -3.16 -5.30
C GLY A 192 -14.57 -2.53 -6.68
N HIS A 193 -14.19 -1.25 -6.77
CA HIS A 193 -13.88 -0.58 -8.05
C HIS A 193 -12.44 -0.77 -8.51
N VAL A 194 -11.50 -0.89 -7.56
CA VAL A 194 -10.06 -0.84 -7.81
C VAL A 194 -9.46 -2.25 -7.81
N ASN A 195 -8.53 -2.51 -8.74
CA ASN A 195 -7.71 -3.71 -8.72
C ASN A 195 -6.61 -3.57 -7.63
N PRO A 196 -6.55 -4.46 -6.63
CA PRO A 196 -5.57 -4.38 -5.53
C PRO A 196 -4.12 -4.48 -5.98
N ASP A 197 -3.86 -5.02 -7.16
CA ASP A 197 -2.52 -5.25 -7.69
C ASP A 197 -2.12 -4.20 -8.73
N LYS A 198 -2.88 -3.11 -8.88
CA LYS A 198 -2.61 -2.04 -9.84
C LYS A 198 -2.75 -0.66 -9.19
N LEU A 199 -2.10 -0.46 -8.04
CA LEU A 199 -1.98 0.83 -7.39
C LEU A 199 -0.68 1.53 -7.80
N PHE A 200 -0.76 2.80 -8.17
CA PHE A 200 0.37 3.61 -8.61
C PHE A 200 0.42 4.95 -7.88
N ILE A 201 1.63 5.41 -7.55
CA ILE A 201 1.85 6.75 -6.99
C ILE A 201 2.82 7.52 -7.88
N PHE A 202 2.50 8.77 -8.20
CA PHE A 202 3.39 9.60 -8.99
C PHE A 202 3.14 11.09 -8.74
N GLY A 203 4.08 11.93 -9.15
CA GLY A 203 3.96 13.36 -8.89
C GLY A 203 5.09 14.17 -9.53
N ILE A 204 4.92 15.48 -9.52
CA ILE A 204 5.84 16.43 -10.17
C ILE A 204 6.43 17.37 -9.11
N SER A 205 7.73 17.69 -9.22
CA SER A 205 8.41 18.64 -8.33
C SER A 205 8.33 18.20 -6.86
N GLU A 206 7.72 18.96 -5.95
CA GLU A 206 7.45 18.51 -4.57
C GLU A 206 6.73 17.15 -4.54
N GLY A 207 5.74 16.94 -5.40
CA GLY A 207 5.11 15.63 -5.62
C GLY A 207 6.07 14.56 -6.15
N GLY A 208 7.15 14.93 -6.84
CA GLY A 208 8.24 14.04 -7.24
C GLY A 208 9.07 13.56 -6.04
N TYR A 209 9.43 14.44 -5.10
CA TYR A 209 10.06 14.04 -3.83
C TYR A 209 9.13 13.16 -3.01
N GLY A 210 7.86 13.58 -2.87
CA GLY A 210 6.83 12.84 -2.15
C GLY A 210 6.63 11.44 -2.71
N SER A 211 6.42 11.30 -4.02
CA SER A 211 6.16 10.00 -4.64
C SER A 211 7.38 9.09 -4.61
N GLN A 212 8.61 9.63 -4.66
CA GLN A 212 9.82 8.84 -4.46
C GLN A 212 9.92 8.27 -3.03
N ARG A 213 9.66 9.08 -1.99
CA ARG A 213 9.63 8.59 -0.60
C ARG A 213 8.53 7.56 -0.36
N LEU A 214 7.32 7.87 -0.84
CA LEU A 214 6.15 7.01 -0.67
C LEU A 214 6.31 5.69 -1.44
N ALA A 215 7.03 5.68 -2.57
CA ALA A 215 7.37 4.45 -3.28
C ALA A 215 8.11 3.47 -2.37
N SER A 216 9.18 3.91 -1.70
CA SER A 216 9.92 3.06 -0.76
C SER A 216 9.11 2.68 0.49
N PHE A 217 8.25 3.56 0.98
CA PHE A 217 7.51 3.36 2.23
C PHE A 217 6.27 2.46 2.07
N TYR A 218 5.63 2.47 0.90
CA TYR A 218 4.42 1.71 0.58
C TYR A 218 4.61 0.69 -0.55
N ALA A 219 5.84 0.36 -0.93
CA ALA A 219 6.13 -0.50 -2.09
C ALA A 219 5.36 -1.84 -2.09
N ASP A 220 5.05 -2.39 -0.93
CA ASP A 220 4.26 -3.62 -0.78
C ASP A 220 2.78 -3.50 -1.19
N TYR A 221 2.28 -2.28 -1.42
CA TYR A 221 0.94 -1.99 -1.97
C TYR A 221 0.98 -1.67 -3.47
N LEU A 222 2.14 -1.34 -4.04
CA LEU A 222 2.23 -0.68 -5.34
C LEU A 222 2.57 -1.66 -6.46
N ALA A 223 2.00 -1.40 -7.64
CA ALA A 223 2.49 -1.95 -8.90
C ALA A 223 3.65 -1.12 -9.45
N GLY A 224 3.65 0.18 -9.17
CA GLY A 224 4.73 1.07 -9.59
C GLY A 224 4.64 2.49 -9.06
N ALA A 225 5.72 3.24 -9.25
CA ALA A 225 5.81 4.65 -8.90
C ALA A 225 6.49 5.46 -10.00
N GLY A 226 6.07 6.72 -10.19
CA GLY A 226 6.53 7.59 -11.27
C GLY A 226 6.95 9.00 -10.88
N PRO A 227 7.84 9.21 -9.88
CA PRO A 227 8.34 10.55 -9.57
C PRO A 227 8.93 11.28 -10.79
N MET A 228 8.61 12.58 -10.91
CA MET A 228 9.10 13.44 -11.99
C MET A 228 9.63 14.77 -11.44
N ALA A 229 10.78 15.21 -11.96
CA ALA A 229 11.47 16.44 -11.55
C ALA A 229 11.61 16.57 -10.02
N GLY A 230 11.75 15.42 -9.35
CA GLY A 230 12.13 15.27 -7.96
C GLY A 230 13.60 14.92 -7.83
N GLY A 231 14.02 14.52 -6.64
CA GLY A 231 15.39 14.12 -6.37
C GLY A 231 15.61 13.94 -4.89
N GLU A 232 15.07 12.87 -4.34
CA GLU A 232 15.18 12.59 -2.92
C GLU A 232 16.50 11.83 -2.61
N PRO A 233 17.28 12.23 -1.59
CA PRO A 233 18.37 11.42 -1.09
C PRO A 233 17.90 10.02 -0.69
N LEU A 234 18.65 8.98 -1.09
CA LEU A 234 18.27 7.58 -0.90
C LEU A 234 18.05 7.18 0.58
N LYS A 235 18.61 7.90 1.55
CA LYS A 235 18.29 7.68 2.97
C LYS A 235 16.81 7.92 3.30
N ASN A 236 16.11 8.76 2.53
CA ASN A 236 14.69 9.06 2.75
C ASN A 236 13.78 8.22 1.84
N ALA A 237 14.38 7.49 0.89
CA ALA A 237 13.71 6.62 -0.06
C ALA A 237 14.65 5.43 -0.41
N PRO A 238 14.83 4.47 0.52
CA PRO A 238 15.71 3.32 0.29
C PRO A 238 15.29 2.57 -0.98
N ALA A 239 16.23 2.38 -1.90
CA ALA A 239 15.96 1.74 -3.18
C ALA A 239 15.67 0.24 -3.00
N GLU A 240 16.23 -0.38 -1.97
CA GLU A 240 16.07 -1.81 -1.68
C GLU A 240 14.60 -2.22 -1.53
N ASN A 241 13.79 -1.34 -0.94
CA ASN A 241 12.35 -1.53 -0.74
C ASN A 241 11.59 -1.69 -2.07
N CYS A 242 12.17 -1.29 -3.21
CA CYS A 242 11.50 -1.29 -4.52
C CYS A 242 11.66 -2.59 -5.32
N ALA A 243 12.10 -3.71 -4.71
CA ALA A 243 12.44 -4.98 -5.36
C ALA A 243 11.33 -5.68 -6.18
N HIS A 244 10.10 -5.18 -6.22
CA HIS A 244 9.00 -5.78 -7.03
C HIS A 244 8.06 -4.75 -7.65
N ILE A 245 8.42 -3.47 -7.64
CA ILE A 245 7.61 -2.42 -8.24
C ILE A 245 8.28 -1.89 -9.50
N ALA A 246 7.47 -1.40 -10.44
CA ALA A 246 8.00 -0.63 -11.57
C ALA A 246 8.32 0.79 -11.11
N PHE A 247 9.59 1.20 -11.17
CA PHE A 247 10.03 2.50 -10.69
C PHE A 247 10.53 3.41 -11.83
N SER A 248 9.81 4.49 -12.10
CA SER A 248 10.20 5.51 -13.08
C SER A 248 10.63 6.79 -12.34
N LEU A 249 11.82 7.31 -12.60
CA LEU A 249 12.24 8.63 -12.12
C LEU A 249 12.79 9.46 -13.28
N ARG A 250 12.07 10.52 -13.64
CA ARG A 250 12.38 11.32 -14.83
C ARG A 250 12.67 12.76 -14.45
N THR A 251 13.87 13.24 -14.72
CA THR A 251 14.34 14.57 -14.32
C THR A 251 15.06 15.25 -15.48
N GLY A 252 14.97 16.57 -15.60
CA GLY A 252 15.76 17.30 -16.59
C GLY A 252 17.25 17.31 -16.23
N ALA A 253 18.13 17.08 -17.20
CA ALA A 253 19.58 17.04 -16.96
C ALA A 253 20.14 18.37 -16.42
N ASP A 254 19.48 19.49 -16.76
CA ASP A 254 19.82 20.84 -16.31
C ASP A 254 19.02 21.26 -15.07
N ASP A 255 18.20 20.38 -14.50
CA ASP A 255 17.47 20.65 -13.26
C ASP A 255 18.38 20.55 -12.03
N ARG A 256 19.19 21.57 -11.82
CA ARG A 256 20.19 21.65 -10.75
C ARG A 256 19.65 22.14 -9.42
N GLY A 257 18.38 22.57 -9.37
CA GLY A 257 17.75 23.03 -8.13
C GLY A 257 17.72 21.90 -7.10
N PHE A 258 18.21 22.16 -5.88
CA PHE A 258 18.33 21.17 -4.81
C PHE A 258 19.04 19.86 -5.23
N TYR A 259 19.92 19.93 -6.23
CA TYR A 259 20.65 18.77 -6.77
C TYR A 259 19.79 17.66 -7.36
N ARG A 260 18.57 17.98 -7.84
CA ARG A 260 17.66 16.97 -8.42
C ARG A 260 18.29 16.10 -9.49
N ASN A 261 19.03 16.71 -10.42
CA ASN A 261 19.75 15.96 -11.45
C ASN A 261 20.82 15.02 -10.88
N ILE A 262 21.62 15.46 -9.91
CA ILE A 262 22.65 14.64 -9.26
C ILE A 262 22.00 13.48 -8.48
N LEU A 263 20.98 13.78 -7.68
CA LEU A 263 20.28 12.79 -6.87
C LEU A 263 19.56 11.76 -7.75
N THR A 264 18.97 12.17 -8.88
CA THR A 264 18.44 11.25 -9.89
C THR A 264 19.53 10.33 -10.45
N GLY A 265 20.75 10.86 -10.68
CA GLY A 265 21.91 10.06 -11.06
C GLY A 265 22.28 9.01 -10.02
N TYR A 266 22.28 9.36 -8.73
CA TYR A 266 22.56 8.39 -7.65
C TYR A 266 21.48 7.33 -7.52
N VAL A 267 20.21 7.69 -7.71
CA VAL A 267 19.11 6.73 -7.77
C VAL A 267 19.32 5.76 -8.94
N LYS A 268 19.72 6.26 -10.12
CA LYS A 268 20.04 5.42 -11.28
C LYS A 268 21.15 4.42 -10.98
N GLU A 269 22.29 4.90 -10.46
CA GLU A 269 23.43 4.05 -10.07
C GLU A 269 22.99 2.92 -9.13
N GLU A 270 22.19 3.24 -8.11
CA GLU A 270 21.76 2.26 -7.11
C GLU A 270 20.75 1.25 -7.66
N PHE A 271 19.77 1.68 -8.47
CA PHE A 271 18.83 0.76 -9.11
C PHE A 271 19.52 -0.16 -10.12
N GLU A 272 20.50 0.33 -10.89
CA GLU A 272 21.31 -0.50 -11.79
C GLU A 272 22.12 -1.53 -11.01
N ARG A 273 22.74 -1.14 -9.89
CA ARG A 273 23.46 -2.04 -8.99
C ARG A 273 22.54 -3.13 -8.42
N LEU A 274 21.39 -2.75 -7.88
CA LEU A 274 20.40 -3.67 -7.30
C LEU A 274 19.81 -4.62 -8.35
N GLN A 275 19.49 -4.11 -9.55
CA GLN A 275 19.07 -4.93 -10.68
C GLN A 275 20.16 -5.93 -11.11
N GLY A 276 21.43 -5.56 -11.05
CA GLY A 276 22.56 -6.45 -11.31
C GLY A 276 22.72 -7.56 -10.27
N LEU A 277 22.50 -7.25 -8.99
CA LEU A 277 22.53 -8.23 -7.89
C LEU A 277 21.29 -9.13 -7.86
N HIS A 278 20.13 -8.59 -8.23
CA HIS A 278 18.85 -9.29 -8.22
C HIS A 278 18.12 -9.12 -9.57
N PRO A 279 18.55 -9.85 -10.61
CA PRO A 279 17.97 -9.72 -11.94
C PRO A 279 16.45 -9.91 -11.97
N GLY A 280 15.77 -8.90 -12.52
CA GLY A 280 14.32 -8.91 -12.76
C GLY A 280 13.48 -8.30 -11.63
N LEU A 281 14.08 -8.00 -10.49
CA LEU A 281 13.38 -7.47 -9.31
C LEU A 281 13.22 -5.95 -9.36
N TYR A 282 14.25 -5.21 -9.77
CA TYR A 282 14.27 -3.75 -9.77
C TYR A 282 13.95 -3.17 -11.15
N LYS A 283 12.73 -3.40 -11.65
CA LYS A 283 12.29 -2.84 -12.95
C LYS A 283 12.27 -1.32 -12.90
N HIS A 284 13.11 -0.65 -13.70
CA HIS A 284 13.26 0.79 -13.60
C HIS A 284 13.36 1.51 -14.96
N HIS A 285 12.88 2.76 -14.99
CA HIS A 285 13.12 3.76 -16.03
C HIS A 285 13.58 5.06 -15.37
N ILE A 286 14.89 5.19 -15.17
CA ILE A 286 15.48 6.35 -14.51
C ILE A 286 16.30 7.14 -15.54
N GLU A 287 15.92 8.39 -15.78
CA GLU A 287 16.52 9.21 -16.83
C GLU A 287 16.79 10.66 -16.43
N LEU A 288 17.91 11.16 -16.95
CA LEU A 288 18.22 12.59 -17.05
C LEU A 288 17.99 13.03 -18.49
N ILE A 289 16.99 13.88 -18.70
CA ILE A 289 16.55 14.29 -20.04
C ILE A 289 17.43 15.45 -20.54
N PRO A 290 18.22 15.27 -21.62
CA PRO A 290 19.14 16.30 -22.11
C PRO A 290 18.43 17.60 -22.50
N GLY A 291 19.04 18.75 -22.17
CA GLY A 291 18.53 20.08 -22.53
C GLY A 291 17.23 20.48 -21.84
N LYS A 292 16.81 19.75 -20.81
CA LYS A 292 15.63 20.08 -19.99
C LYS A 292 16.05 20.50 -18.59
N GLY A 293 15.45 21.58 -18.11
CA GLY A 293 15.50 22.01 -16.72
C GLY A 293 14.36 21.40 -15.91
N HIS A 294 13.76 22.20 -15.02
CA HIS A 294 12.73 21.70 -14.11
C HIS A 294 11.46 21.19 -14.79
N SER A 295 11.09 21.77 -15.94
CA SER A 295 9.96 21.29 -16.74
C SER A 295 10.42 20.29 -17.80
N ILE A 296 9.78 19.13 -17.81
CA ILE A 296 10.01 18.05 -18.77
C ILE A 296 8.71 17.66 -19.48
N ASP A 297 8.79 16.75 -20.45
CA ASP A 297 7.59 16.09 -20.97
C ASP A 297 7.14 15.00 -19.99
N TYR A 298 6.01 15.20 -19.31
CA TYR A 298 5.47 14.27 -18.31
C TYR A 298 4.73 13.07 -18.95
N ARG A 299 4.31 13.18 -20.20
CA ARG A 299 3.41 12.21 -20.86
C ARG A 299 3.90 10.76 -20.86
N PRO A 300 5.21 10.46 -20.97
CA PRO A 300 5.70 9.08 -20.99
C PRO A 300 5.50 8.27 -19.69
N THR A 301 5.26 8.89 -18.54
CA THR A 301 5.31 8.22 -17.24
C THR A 301 4.20 7.18 -17.04
N THR A 302 2.92 7.56 -17.14
CA THR A 302 1.82 6.60 -16.89
C THR A 302 1.62 5.55 -18.01
N PRO A 303 1.90 5.83 -19.30
CA PRO A 303 1.91 4.78 -20.33
C PRO A 303 2.95 3.68 -20.11
N TRP A 304 4.05 4.00 -19.43
CA TRP A 304 5.02 2.99 -18.98
C TRP A 304 4.51 2.25 -17.74
N LEU A 305 4.03 2.97 -16.72
CA LEU A 305 3.53 2.37 -15.49
C LEU A 305 2.34 1.41 -15.70
N LYS A 306 1.40 1.73 -16.60
CA LYS A 306 0.18 0.92 -16.83
C LYS A 306 0.46 -0.52 -17.30
N GLN A 307 1.69 -0.82 -17.71
CA GLN A 307 2.10 -2.15 -18.17
C GLN A 307 2.39 -3.13 -17.02
N TYR A 308 2.42 -2.64 -15.78
CA TYR A 308 2.87 -3.43 -14.64
C TYR A 308 1.74 -3.76 -13.68
N THR A 309 1.89 -4.91 -13.02
CA THR A 309 0.99 -5.43 -11.99
C THR A 309 1.87 -5.85 -10.82
N ARG A 310 1.42 -5.59 -9.59
CA ARG A 310 2.08 -5.98 -8.35
C ARG A 310 2.15 -7.50 -8.26
N ASN A 311 3.26 -8.01 -7.72
CA ASN A 311 3.31 -9.35 -7.16
C ASN A 311 3.00 -9.25 -5.65
N PRO A 312 1.82 -9.68 -5.17
CA PRO A 312 1.49 -9.62 -3.74
C PRO A 312 2.25 -10.66 -2.90
N TYR A 313 2.83 -11.69 -3.52
CA TYR A 313 3.48 -12.83 -2.86
C TYR A 313 4.92 -13.05 -3.34
N PRO A 314 5.81 -12.04 -3.21
CA PRO A 314 7.20 -12.23 -3.62
C PRO A 314 7.92 -13.23 -2.71
N LYS A 315 8.76 -14.08 -3.32
CA LYS A 315 9.63 -15.01 -2.59
C LYS A 315 10.95 -14.39 -2.14
N TYR A 316 11.22 -13.15 -2.54
CA TYR A 316 12.35 -12.36 -2.05
C TYR A 316 11.81 -11.04 -1.53
N VAL A 317 12.17 -10.63 -0.32
CA VAL A 317 11.79 -9.34 0.26
C VAL A 317 13.05 -8.67 0.74
N TYR A 318 13.31 -7.44 0.31
CA TYR A 318 14.37 -6.61 0.85
C TYR A 318 13.71 -5.32 1.34
N TRP A 319 13.57 -5.21 2.65
CA TRP A 319 12.88 -4.09 3.29
C TRP A 319 13.78 -3.42 4.31
N GLU A 320 14.13 -2.16 4.08
CA GLU A 320 14.59 -1.25 5.13
C GLU A 320 13.37 -0.58 5.77
N ASP A 321 13.09 -0.94 7.02
CA ASP A 321 12.18 -0.23 7.91
C ASP A 321 12.87 1.03 8.45
N PHE A 322 12.32 2.18 8.11
CA PHE A 322 12.84 3.50 8.49
C PHE A 322 11.73 4.43 8.93
N GLU A 323 12.10 5.39 9.77
CA GLU A 323 11.19 6.41 10.29
C GLU A 323 10.82 7.43 9.21
N MET A 324 9.53 7.79 9.14
CA MET A 324 9.00 8.87 8.31
C MET A 324 7.96 9.69 9.06
N ASP A 325 8.37 10.86 9.55
CA ASP A 325 7.55 11.81 10.33
C ASP A 325 6.96 11.24 11.64
N GLY A 326 7.80 10.52 12.38
CA GLY A 326 7.50 9.82 13.62
C GLY A 326 6.87 8.44 13.43
N LEU A 327 6.81 7.93 12.19
CA LEU A 327 6.08 6.70 11.86
C LEU A 327 7.00 5.62 11.29
N HIS A 328 6.68 4.37 11.65
CA HIS A 328 7.18 3.16 11.00
C HIS A 328 6.02 2.37 10.39
N ARG A 329 6.31 1.62 9.33
CA ARG A 329 5.37 0.61 8.84
C ARG A 329 5.33 -0.55 9.84
N LYS A 330 4.13 -1.08 10.12
CA LYS A 330 3.97 -2.28 10.97
C LYS A 330 4.37 -3.57 10.26
N GLY A 331 4.47 -3.56 8.94
CA GLY A 331 4.80 -4.73 8.14
C GLY A 331 4.98 -4.37 6.68
N PHE A 332 5.50 -5.34 5.92
CA PHE A 332 5.85 -5.21 4.51
C PHE A 332 5.75 -6.57 3.82
N TYR A 333 4.94 -6.66 2.76
CA TYR A 333 4.51 -7.92 2.13
C TYR A 333 3.88 -8.91 3.13
N ASN A 334 4.60 -9.97 3.49
CA ASN A 334 4.15 -11.01 4.41
C ASN A 334 4.88 -10.96 5.76
N LEU A 335 5.71 -9.93 6.00
CA LEU A 335 6.36 -9.68 7.28
C LEU A 335 5.53 -8.69 8.11
N PHE A 336 5.40 -8.96 9.40
CA PHE A 336 4.82 -8.05 10.38
C PHE A 336 5.74 -7.92 11.59
N VAL A 337 6.10 -6.69 11.94
CA VAL A 337 7.00 -6.38 13.05
C VAL A 337 6.17 -6.27 14.33
N LYS A 338 6.29 -7.28 15.19
CA LYS A 338 5.62 -7.31 16.49
C LYS A 338 6.44 -6.54 17.54
N GLU A 339 7.77 -6.69 17.49
CA GLU A 339 8.72 -5.96 18.34
C GLU A 339 9.91 -5.54 17.49
N ARG A 340 10.21 -4.24 17.47
CA ARG A 340 11.36 -3.70 16.72
C ARG A 340 12.68 -4.13 17.39
N PRO A 341 13.76 -4.33 16.61
CA PRO A 341 15.08 -4.61 17.19
C PRO A 341 15.69 -3.47 18.00
N ASN A 342 15.20 -2.25 17.80
CA ASN A 342 15.72 -1.05 18.44
C ASN A 342 14.58 -0.18 18.97
N ASP A 343 14.75 0.33 20.18
CA ASP A 343 13.76 1.18 20.86
C ASP A 343 13.87 2.65 20.42
N ASP A 344 14.99 3.06 19.81
CA ASP A 344 15.11 4.36 19.17
C ASP A 344 14.20 4.42 17.92
N ILE A 345 13.32 5.41 17.92
CA ILE A 345 12.42 5.65 16.79
C ILE A 345 13.18 5.97 15.51
N ASN A 346 14.36 6.59 15.58
CA ASN A 346 15.12 6.94 14.37
C ASN A 346 15.98 5.79 13.85
N ALA A 347 16.10 4.70 14.61
CA ALA A 347 16.86 3.54 14.19
C ALA A 347 16.21 2.86 12.98
N ARG A 348 17.04 2.26 12.13
CA ARG A 348 16.62 1.59 10.90
C ARG A 348 16.93 0.12 11.00
N THR A 349 16.04 -0.69 10.47
CA THR A 349 16.21 -2.14 10.45
C THR A 349 16.03 -2.65 9.03
N ARG A 350 17.00 -3.43 8.54
CA ARG A 350 16.86 -4.21 7.31
C ARG A 350 16.26 -5.57 7.66
N TYR A 351 15.24 -5.97 6.92
CA TYR A 351 14.72 -7.33 6.81
C TYR A 351 14.94 -7.81 5.38
N GLU A 352 15.83 -8.79 5.19
CA GLU A 352 16.05 -9.44 3.91
C GLU A 352 15.60 -10.90 4.02
N MET A 353 14.52 -11.24 3.32
CA MET A 353 13.91 -12.56 3.35
C MET A 353 13.99 -13.23 1.98
N SER A 354 14.31 -14.51 1.95
CA SER A 354 14.17 -15.36 0.77
C SER A 354 13.41 -16.64 1.11
N ILE A 355 12.62 -17.13 0.16
CA ILE A 355 11.85 -18.37 0.27
C ILE A 355 12.22 -19.28 -0.89
N THR A 356 12.82 -20.43 -0.56
CA THR A 356 13.13 -21.50 -1.51
C THR A 356 12.47 -22.77 -1.04
N ASP A 357 11.53 -23.27 -1.84
CA ASP A 357 10.62 -24.36 -1.45
C ASP A 357 9.91 -24.06 -0.12
N ASN A 358 10.22 -24.84 0.92
CA ASN A 358 9.69 -24.70 2.28
C ASN A 358 10.74 -24.17 3.28
N HIS A 359 11.83 -23.60 2.77
CA HIS A 359 12.88 -22.98 3.58
C HIS A 359 12.79 -21.46 3.45
N ILE A 360 12.61 -20.81 4.59
CA ILE A 360 12.58 -19.35 4.70
C ILE A 360 13.87 -18.91 5.39
N THR A 361 14.65 -18.07 4.73
CA THR A 361 15.81 -17.41 5.34
C THR A 361 15.49 -15.94 5.54
N LEU A 362 15.60 -15.46 6.77
CA LEU A 362 15.41 -14.07 7.15
C LEU A 362 16.69 -13.53 7.80
N ASN A 363 17.30 -12.53 7.17
CA ASN A 363 18.38 -11.76 7.77
C ASN A 363 17.80 -10.44 8.29
N VAL A 364 18.11 -10.12 9.55
CA VAL A 364 17.67 -8.90 10.19
C VAL A 364 18.87 -8.16 10.76
N ASP A 365 19.06 -6.91 10.32
CA ASP A 365 20.21 -6.09 10.66
C ASP A 365 19.81 -4.67 11.06
N ASN A 366 20.51 -4.10 12.03
CA ASN A 366 20.48 -2.66 12.24
C ASN A 366 21.22 -1.98 11.08
N VAL A 367 20.70 -0.85 10.61
CA VAL A 367 21.29 -0.08 9.51
C VAL A 367 21.80 1.25 10.03
N VAL A 368 23.09 1.52 9.81
CA VAL A 368 23.71 2.81 10.11
C VAL A 368 24.17 3.47 8.83
N TYR A 369 23.77 4.72 8.63
CA TYR A 369 24.18 5.54 7.50
C TYR A 369 25.35 6.43 7.89
N GLU A 370 26.40 6.40 7.08
CA GLU A 370 27.50 7.37 7.12
C GLU A 370 27.36 8.31 5.92
N THR A 371 27.24 9.61 6.17
CA THR A 371 27.20 10.62 5.10
C THR A 371 28.58 10.75 4.46
N VAL A 372 28.70 10.33 3.19
CA VAL A 372 29.97 10.43 2.43
C VAL A 372 30.00 11.67 1.52
N GLN A 373 28.85 12.27 1.25
CA GLN A 373 28.76 13.53 0.53
C GLN A 373 27.67 14.40 1.15
N LYS A 374 28.05 15.63 1.50
CA LYS A 374 27.16 16.66 2.00
C LYS A 374 27.34 17.93 1.17
N ASP A 375 26.23 18.54 0.81
CA ASP A 375 26.23 19.82 0.12
C ASP A 375 26.68 20.97 1.05
N PRO A 376 27.55 21.88 0.58
CA PRO A 376 28.03 22.99 1.39
C PRO A 376 27.02 24.13 1.56
N ARG A 377 26.00 24.25 0.69
CA ARG A 377 25.10 25.42 0.65
C ARG A 377 23.93 25.32 1.61
N TRP A 378 23.28 24.16 1.63
CA TRP A 378 22.07 23.87 2.39
C TRP A 378 22.28 22.74 3.40
N GLY A 379 23.45 22.10 3.41
CA GLY A 379 23.76 21.00 4.31
C GLY A 379 23.02 19.71 3.97
N ILE A 380 22.55 19.56 2.73
CA ILE A 380 21.84 18.36 2.30
C ILE A 380 22.83 17.20 2.27
N GLU A 381 22.51 16.13 3.00
CA GLU A 381 23.25 14.88 2.89
C GLU A 381 22.79 14.15 1.63
N MET A 382 23.71 13.91 0.70
CA MET A 382 23.38 13.52 -0.68
C MET A 382 23.72 12.05 -0.99
N LYS A 383 24.85 11.56 -0.47
CA LYS A 383 25.35 10.20 -0.71
C LYS A 383 25.80 9.58 0.60
N PHE A 384 25.58 8.29 0.73
CA PHE A 384 25.75 7.57 1.99
C PHE A 384 26.45 6.24 1.79
N ARG A 385 27.16 5.79 2.82
CA ARG A 385 27.60 4.41 2.99
C ARG A 385 26.73 3.77 4.07
N LYS A 386 26.21 2.57 3.81
CA LYS A 386 25.44 1.80 4.78
C LYS A 386 26.36 0.78 5.47
N ASN A 387 26.22 0.67 6.78
CA ASN A 387 26.83 -0.38 7.59
C ASN A 387 25.74 -1.20 8.25
N TYR A 388 25.92 -2.52 8.30
CA TYR A 388 24.95 -3.47 8.81
C TYR A 388 25.53 -4.22 10.00
N THR A 389 24.74 -4.36 11.06
CA THR A 389 25.06 -5.24 12.18
C THR A 389 23.86 -6.13 12.49
N PRO A 390 24.03 -7.47 12.63
CA PRO A 390 22.93 -8.36 12.92
C PRO A 390 22.14 -7.90 14.16
N ALA A 391 20.82 -7.87 14.04
CA ALA A 391 19.93 -7.57 15.14
C ALA A 391 20.01 -8.67 16.21
N ALA A 392 20.06 -8.25 17.48
CA ALA A 392 20.22 -9.15 18.63
C ALA A 392 18.91 -9.38 19.42
N LYS A 393 17.85 -8.64 19.10
CA LYS A 393 16.52 -8.74 19.70
C LYS A 393 15.48 -8.32 18.67
N GLY A 394 14.22 -8.64 18.93
CA GLY A 394 13.09 -8.28 18.07
C GLY A 394 12.20 -9.48 17.81
N LYS A 395 11.02 -9.23 17.27
CA LYS A 395 10.02 -10.27 17.01
C LYS A 395 9.23 -9.94 15.76
N VAL A 396 9.17 -10.91 14.86
CA VAL A 396 8.41 -10.77 13.61
C VAL A 396 7.48 -11.95 13.41
N ILE A 397 6.36 -11.67 12.74
CA ILE A 397 5.44 -12.67 12.24
C ILE A 397 5.66 -12.77 10.74
N ILE A 398 5.91 -13.97 10.25
CA ILE A 398 5.97 -14.31 8.84
C ILE A 398 4.64 -14.96 8.49
N TYR A 399 3.79 -14.24 7.77
CA TYR A 399 2.53 -14.75 7.26
C TYR A 399 2.76 -15.62 6.01
N LEU A 400 1.92 -16.65 5.83
CA LEU A 400 2.12 -17.71 4.84
C LEU A 400 0.83 -18.11 4.13
N CYS A 401 0.95 -18.40 2.84
CA CYS A 401 -0.07 -18.96 1.96
C CYS A 401 0.57 -19.94 0.97
N ASP A 402 -0.25 -20.65 0.18
CA ASP A 402 0.19 -21.68 -0.75
C ASP A 402 1.04 -21.13 -1.91
N GLU A 403 0.94 -19.83 -2.21
CA GLU A 403 1.77 -19.14 -3.20
C GLU A 403 3.23 -18.96 -2.72
N LEU A 404 3.45 -18.91 -1.40
CA LEU A 404 4.76 -18.71 -0.79
C LEU A 404 5.47 -20.04 -0.48
N VAL A 405 4.75 -21.01 0.10
CA VAL A 405 5.29 -22.29 0.61
C VAL A 405 4.26 -23.43 0.47
N ASP A 406 4.68 -24.69 0.51
CA ASP A 406 3.75 -25.83 0.58
C ASP A 406 3.30 -26.07 2.03
N LEU A 407 2.08 -25.60 2.38
CA LEU A 407 1.52 -25.73 3.73
C LEU A 407 1.19 -27.17 4.15
N LYS A 408 1.35 -28.18 3.27
CA LYS A 408 1.18 -29.60 3.61
C LYS A 408 2.46 -30.24 4.15
N LYS A 409 3.60 -29.60 3.90
CA LYS A 409 4.94 -30.06 4.30
C LYS A 409 5.43 -29.28 5.51
N GLU A 410 6.52 -29.76 6.10
CA GLU A 410 7.24 -29.00 7.12
C GLU A 410 7.87 -27.76 6.49
N ILE A 411 7.94 -26.70 7.27
CA ILE A 411 8.57 -25.44 6.92
C ILE A 411 9.71 -25.22 7.90
N THR A 412 10.85 -24.79 7.38
CA THR A 412 12.02 -24.41 8.18
C THR A 412 12.24 -22.93 8.04
N VAL A 413 12.42 -22.23 9.16
CA VAL A 413 12.78 -20.81 9.19
C VAL A 413 14.15 -20.67 9.83
N THR A 414 15.05 -20.01 9.11
CA THR A 414 16.38 -19.63 9.60
C THR A 414 16.44 -18.11 9.72
N VAL A 415 16.80 -17.63 10.90
CA VAL A 415 16.97 -16.21 11.21
C VAL A 415 18.43 -15.95 11.55
N ASN A 416 19.09 -15.02 10.84
CA ASN A 416 20.49 -14.66 11.06
C ASN A 416 21.42 -15.90 11.15
N GLY A 417 21.20 -16.87 10.26
CA GLY A 417 21.96 -18.12 10.19
C GLY A 417 21.60 -19.19 11.23
N LYS A 418 20.64 -18.94 12.13
CA LYS A 418 20.18 -19.91 13.15
C LYS A 418 18.77 -20.41 12.85
N GLN A 419 18.54 -21.71 12.99
CA GLN A 419 17.19 -22.26 12.84
C GLN A 419 16.29 -21.75 13.97
N ALA A 420 15.26 -20.97 13.61
CA ALA A 420 14.29 -20.40 14.54
C ALA A 420 13.00 -21.22 14.62
N PHE A 421 12.66 -21.96 13.55
CA PHE A 421 11.47 -22.81 13.50
C PHE A 421 11.69 -23.99 12.55
N GLN A 422 11.12 -25.15 12.90
CA GLN A 422 10.93 -26.27 11.99
C GLN A 422 9.66 -27.01 12.38
N GLY A 423 8.73 -27.16 11.44
CA GLY A 423 7.52 -27.93 11.67
C GLY A 423 6.41 -27.64 10.66
N LYS A 424 5.27 -28.32 10.83
CA LYS A 424 4.07 -28.05 10.03
C LYS A 424 3.25 -26.94 10.65
N VAL A 425 2.85 -25.98 9.84
CA VAL A 425 1.89 -24.94 10.22
C VAL A 425 0.49 -25.33 9.76
N LYS A 426 -0.54 -24.96 10.51
CA LYS A 426 -1.93 -25.24 10.16
C LYS A 426 -2.67 -23.93 9.88
N PRO A 427 -3.63 -23.93 8.94
CA PRO A 427 -4.51 -22.78 8.77
C PRO A 427 -5.27 -22.48 10.07
N ASP A 428 -5.33 -21.20 10.40
CA ASP A 428 -6.05 -20.66 11.55
C ASP A 428 -6.71 -19.33 11.17
N LEU A 429 -7.99 -19.20 11.48
CA LEU A 429 -8.77 -17.99 11.25
C LEU A 429 -8.12 -16.77 11.91
N LYS A 430 -7.44 -16.98 13.04
CA LYS A 430 -6.69 -15.94 13.74
C LYS A 430 -5.70 -15.21 12.84
N ASN A 431 -4.97 -15.95 12.01
CA ASN A 431 -3.95 -15.37 11.12
C ASN A 431 -4.60 -14.55 10.00
N MET A 432 -5.73 -15.04 9.46
CA MET A 432 -6.46 -14.34 8.40
C MET A 432 -7.03 -13.02 8.90
N VAL A 433 -7.64 -13.01 10.09
CA VAL A 433 -8.23 -11.81 10.67
C VAL A 433 -7.14 -10.78 11.00
N ASN A 434 -6.06 -11.18 11.67
CA ASN A 434 -4.97 -10.27 12.03
C ASN A 434 -4.22 -9.72 10.80
N SER A 435 -3.94 -10.55 9.80
CA SER A 435 -3.30 -10.07 8.56
C SER A 435 -4.20 -9.12 7.77
N CYS A 436 -5.50 -9.41 7.69
CA CYS A 436 -6.48 -8.50 7.08
C CYS A 436 -6.51 -7.14 7.78
N ALA A 437 -6.55 -7.11 9.13
CA ALA A 437 -6.54 -5.87 9.89
C ALA A 437 -5.23 -5.08 9.73
N ALA A 438 -4.09 -5.78 9.68
CA ALA A 438 -2.77 -5.17 9.57
C ALA A 438 -2.52 -4.54 8.18
N PHE A 439 -2.97 -5.21 7.11
CA PHE A 439 -2.61 -4.84 5.73
C PHE A 439 -3.77 -4.30 4.90
N PHE A 440 -5.02 -4.46 5.34
CA PHE A 440 -6.24 -3.96 4.69
C PHE A 440 -6.32 -4.26 3.17
N ASP A 441 -5.78 -5.41 2.77
CA ASP A 441 -5.56 -5.80 1.38
C ASP A 441 -6.10 -7.21 1.14
N PRO A 442 -6.98 -7.42 0.14
CA PRO A 442 -7.61 -8.72 -0.11
C PRO A 442 -6.60 -9.81 -0.49
N GLN A 443 -5.43 -9.44 -1.02
CA GLN A 443 -4.36 -10.40 -1.30
C GLN A 443 -3.62 -10.82 -0.03
N ARG A 444 -3.60 -9.99 1.02
CA ARG A 444 -2.80 -10.24 2.23
C ARG A 444 -3.63 -10.77 3.40
N ILE A 445 -4.49 -11.74 3.09
CA ILE A 445 -5.27 -12.51 4.05
C ILE A 445 -4.69 -13.93 4.10
N TYR A 446 -3.82 -14.15 5.09
CA TYR A 446 -2.96 -15.33 5.16
C TYR A 446 -3.54 -16.40 6.10
N PRO A 447 -3.68 -17.67 5.65
CA PRO A 447 -4.17 -18.76 6.50
C PRO A 447 -3.21 -19.13 7.64
N ALA A 448 -1.90 -19.01 7.43
CA ALA A 448 -0.89 -19.48 8.34
C ALA A 448 0.10 -18.37 8.69
N ALA A 449 0.81 -18.54 9.80
CA ALA A 449 1.86 -17.64 10.23
C ALA A 449 2.89 -18.38 11.09
N ILE A 450 4.12 -17.88 11.12
CA ILE A 450 5.18 -18.30 12.03
C ILE A 450 5.67 -17.05 12.75
N GLU A 451 5.64 -17.07 14.07
CA GLU A 451 6.28 -16.03 14.89
C GLU A 451 7.72 -16.45 15.19
N VAL A 452 8.68 -15.56 14.91
CA VAL A 452 10.10 -15.78 15.20
C VAL A 452 10.65 -14.64 16.04
N THR A 453 11.52 -14.99 16.99
CA THR A 453 12.30 -14.06 17.81
C THR A 453 13.73 -14.06 17.29
N LEU A 454 14.35 -12.88 17.23
CA LEU A 454 15.72 -12.68 16.73
C LEU A 454 16.79 -13.10 17.75
#